data_AF-A0A1G2Y4L2-F1
#
_entry.id   AF-A0A1G2Y4L2-F1
#
_cell.length_a   1.000
_cell.length_b   1.000
_cell.length_c   1.000
_cell.angle_alpha   90.00
_cell.angle_beta   90.00
_cell.angle_gamma   90.00
#
_symmetry.space_group_name_H-M   'P 1'
#
loop_
_entity.id
_entity.type
_entity.pdbx_description
1 polymer ?
#
loop_
_entity_poly.entity_id
_entity_poly.type
_entity_poly.pdbx_seq_one_letter_code
_entity_poly.pdbx_strand_id
1 'polypeptide(L)'
;MDDRFSRQADIVPRQRILDCKATVIGVGAIGRQVSLQLTAIGVPHLQIIDFDYVEISNLASQGYLAKDLHKPKVDATAEFCRQMNPELVIEVVLDRFKRSTTVGNYVFVCVDSIETRKIIWDALKDKVSFLCDGRMSAEVLRVITAYDEKSRKYYPQTLFAAEQAYAGPCTAKTTIYCANIAAGFMLAQFTKYLRLLPVEPDVQVNLLAMEMNVPNGGN
;
A
#
# COMPACT_ATOMS: atom_id res chain seq x y z
N MET A 1 14.67 -28.74 6.66
CA MET A 1 14.46 -27.85 5.51
C MET A 1 14.36 -26.45 6.07
N ASP A 2 15.24 -25.56 5.65
CA ASP A 2 15.16 -24.16 6.08
C ASP A 2 13.95 -23.52 5.40
N ASP A 3 12.88 -23.32 6.18
CA ASP A 3 11.75 -22.51 5.73
C ASP A 3 12.20 -21.03 5.72
N ARG A 4 12.19 -20.44 4.52
CA ARG A 4 12.55 -19.03 4.29
C ARG A 4 11.72 -18.05 5.12
N PHE A 5 10.55 -18.45 5.62
CA PHE A 5 9.65 -17.63 6.42
C PHE A 5 9.74 -17.90 7.93
N SER A 6 10.62 -18.81 8.38
CA SER A 6 10.78 -19.20 9.79
C SER A 6 10.91 -18.02 10.76
N ARG A 7 11.69 -16.99 10.41
CA ARG A 7 11.94 -15.82 11.28
C ARG A 7 10.74 -14.88 11.46
N GLN A 8 9.69 -15.05 10.68
CA GLN A 8 8.48 -14.23 10.74
C GLN A 8 7.21 -15.05 11.01
N ALA A 9 7.33 -16.36 11.21
CA ALA A 9 6.19 -17.28 11.28
C ALA A 9 5.20 -16.92 12.41
N ASP A 10 5.70 -16.43 13.55
CA ASP A 10 4.89 -16.04 14.71
C ASP A 10 4.11 -14.72 14.48
N ILE A 11 4.56 -13.89 13.54
CA ILE A 11 3.98 -12.58 13.25
C ILE A 11 3.14 -12.60 11.96
N VAL A 12 3.51 -13.45 11.00
CA VAL A 12 2.86 -13.61 9.71
C VAL A 12 2.31 -15.04 9.61
N PRO A 13 1.05 -15.27 10.02
CA PRO A 13 0.51 -16.61 10.13
C PRO A 13 0.35 -17.26 8.76
N ARG A 14 1.11 -18.33 8.51
CA ARG A 14 1.21 -18.98 7.20
C ARG A 14 -0.13 -19.44 6.65
N GLN A 15 -0.96 -20.07 7.48
CA GLN A 15 -2.24 -20.59 7.03
C GLN A 15 -3.18 -19.50 6.49
N ARG A 16 -3.14 -18.29 7.05
CA ARG A 16 -4.03 -17.19 6.65
C ARG A 16 -3.49 -16.37 5.48
N ILE A 17 -2.17 -16.20 5.39
CA ILE A 17 -1.57 -15.47 4.27
C ILE A 17 -1.56 -16.30 2.97
N LEU A 18 -1.67 -17.63 3.04
CA LEU A 18 -1.79 -18.49 1.85
C LEU A 18 -3.12 -18.28 1.09
N ASP A 19 -4.16 -17.77 1.75
CA ASP A 19 -5.42 -17.37 1.08
C ASP A 19 -5.37 -15.94 0.51
N CYS A 20 -4.21 -15.27 0.62
CA CYS A 20 -4.04 -13.89 0.19
C CYS A 20 -3.88 -13.76 -1.31
N LYS A 21 -4.82 -13.04 -1.94
CA LYS A 21 -4.67 -12.43 -3.25
C LYS A 21 -4.59 -10.93 -3.05
N ALA A 22 -3.36 -10.41 -2.98
CA ALA A 22 -3.13 -8.98 -2.77
C ALA A 22 -3.20 -8.22 -4.09
N THR A 23 -3.83 -7.05 -4.08
CA THR A 23 -3.76 -6.07 -5.16
C THR A 23 -3.16 -4.77 -4.62
N VAL A 24 -2.11 -4.26 -5.27
CA VAL A 24 -1.54 -2.94 -5.00
C VAL A 24 -1.89 -2.00 -6.15
N ILE A 25 -2.58 -0.91 -5.84
CA ILE A 25 -3.04 0.09 -6.82
C ILE A 25 -2.15 1.34 -6.70
N GLY A 26 -1.34 1.57 -7.71
CA GLY A 26 -0.22 2.51 -7.74
C GLY A 26 1.06 1.86 -7.20
N VAL A 27 2.11 1.80 -8.00
CA VAL A 27 3.48 1.37 -7.63
C VAL A 27 4.47 2.52 -7.68
N GLY A 28 4.02 3.69 -7.22
CA GLY A 28 4.87 4.83 -6.91
C GLY A 28 5.65 4.66 -5.60
N ALA A 29 5.90 5.76 -4.89
CA ALA A 29 6.75 5.77 -3.69
C ALA A 29 6.31 4.76 -2.61
N ILE A 30 5.04 4.77 -2.21
CA ILE A 30 4.52 3.85 -1.17
C ILE A 30 4.29 2.46 -1.77
N GLY A 31 3.58 2.39 -2.90
CA GLY A 31 3.07 1.12 -3.42
C GLY A 31 4.15 0.16 -3.93
N ARG A 32 5.28 0.68 -4.44
CA ARG A 32 6.44 -0.18 -4.71
C ARG A 32 6.92 -0.86 -3.44
N GLN A 33 7.05 -0.12 -2.34
CA GLN A 33 7.54 -0.66 -1.07
C GLN A 33 6.54 -1.63 -0.45
N VAL A 34 5.24 -1.36 -0.56
CA VAL A 34 4.19 -2.32 -0.18
C VAL A 34 4.32 -3.62 -0.98
N SER A 35 4.51 -3.54 -2.31
CA SER A 35 4.67 -4.71 -3.18
C SER A 35 5.88 -5.56 -2.80
N LEU A 36 7.01 -4.89 -2.50
CA LEU A 36 8.22 -5.56 -2.01
C LEU A 36 7.97 -6.23 -0.65
N GLN A 37 7.39 -5.52 0.31
CA GLN A 37 7.17 -6.09 1.63
C GLN A 37 6.15 -7.25 1.60
N LEU A 38 5.06 -7.15 0.84
CA LEU A 38 4.11 -8.24 0.62
C LEU A 38 4.80 -9.49 0.07
N THR A 39 5.67 -9.30 -0.93
CA THR A 39 6.47 -10.37 -1.51
C THR A 39 7.41 -11.01 -0.46
N ALA A 40 8.06 -10.20 0.36
CA ALA A 40 9.00 -10.67 1.39
C ALA A 40 8.30 -11.43 2.54
N ILE A 41 7.09 -11.02 2.93
CA ILE A 41 6.29 -11.73 3.94
C ILE A 41 5.61 -12.98 3.37
N GLY A 42 5.74 -13.22 2.06
CA GLY A 42 5.32 -14.45 1.41
C GLY A 42 3.83 -14.53 1.11
N VAL A 43 3.24 -13.45 0.58
CA VAL A 43 1.96 -13.57 -0.12
C VAL A 43 2.13 -14.47 -1.37
N PRO A 44 1.18 -15.36 -1.66
CA PRO A 44 1.30 -16.26 -2.82
C PRO A 44 0.89 -15.58 -4.13
N HIS A 45 -0.02 -14.61 -4.07
CA HIS A 45 -0.53 -13.90 -5.23
C HIS A 45 -0.45 -12.38 -5.04
N LEU A 46 0.13 -11.69 -6.00
CA LEU A 46 0.22 -10.23 -6.04
C LEU A 46 -0.22 -9.70 -7.40
N GLN A 47 -1.18 -8.79 -7.44
CA GLN A 47 -1.51 -7.99 -8.60
C GLN A 47 -0.99 -6.58 -8.37
N ILE A 48 -0.32 -5.99 -9.34
CA ILE A 48 0.12 -4.59 -9.29
C ILE A 48 -0.43 -3.82 -10.47
N ILE A 49 -0.94 -2.62 -10.19
CA ILE A 49 -1.67 -1.79 -11.14
C ILE A 49 -1.06 -0.40 -11.15
N ASP A 50 -0.46 0.02 -12.26
CA ASP A 50 0.05 1.37 -12.47
C ASP A 50 0.22 1.60 -13.98
N PHE A 51 0.07 2.84 -14.42
CA PHE A 51 0.16 3.21 -15.84
C PHE A 51 1.43 3.99 -16.18
N ASP A 52 2.23 4.34 -15.17
CA ASP A 52 3.44 5.14 -15.33
C ASP A 52 4.65 4.31 -15.76
N TYR A 53 5.64 5.03 -16.28
CA TYR A 53 6.98 4.54 -16.57
C TYR A 53 7.97 5.10 -15.54
N VAL A 54 9.09 4.41 -15.37
CA VAL A 54 10.15 4.86 -14.46
C VAL A 54 10.85 6.09 -15.03
N GLU A 55 10.87 7.15 -14.23
CA GLU A 55 11.60 8.40 -14.50
C GLU A 55 12.82 8.57 -13.60
N ILE A 56 13.75 9.46 -13.99
CA ILE A 56 14.99 9.72 -13.24
C ILE A 56 14.73 10.16 -11.79
N SER A 57 13.67 10.94 -11.56
CA SER A 57 13.26 11.41 -10.24
C SER A 57 12.81 10.26 -9.31
N ASN A 58 12.38 9.14 -9.90
CA ASN A 58 11.88 7.99 -9.16
C ASN A 58 13.02 7.13 -8.57
N LEU A 59 14.25 7.27 -9.08
CA LEU A 59 15.41 6.57 -8.52
C LEU A 59 15.62 6.97 -7.05
N ALA A 60 15.59 8.28 -6.77
CA ALA A 60 15.80 8.80 -5.42
C ALA A 60 14.55 8.67 -4.52
N SER A 61 13.36 8.85 -5.07
CA SER A 61 12.12 8.96 -4.29
C SER A 61 11.34 7.65 -4.14
N GLN A 62 11.57 6.66 -5.01
CA GLN A 62 10.82 5.40 -5.06
C GLN A 62 11.75 4.17 -5.03
N GLY A 63 13.05 4.36 -5.25
CA GLY A 63 14.06 3.30 -5.17
C GLY A 63 14.10 2.38 -6.38
N TYR A 64 13.60 2.83 -7.54
CA TYR A 64 13.87 2.16 -8.82
C TYR A 64 15.36 2.19 -9.14
N LEU A 65 15.84 1.21 -9.91
CA LEU A 65 17.24 1.13 -10.29
C LEU A 65 17.48 1.90 -11.59
N ALA A 66 18.71 2.36 -11.81
CA ALA A 66 19.06 3.04 -13.06
C ALA A 66 18.77 2.19 -14.32
N LYS A 67 18.90 0.85 -14.20
CA LYS A 67 18.55 -0.11 -15.27
C LYS A 67 17.06 -0.17 -15.61
N ASP A 68 16.20 0.40 -14.76
CA ASP A 68 14.75 0.36 -14.91
C ASP A 68 14.20 1.61 -15.60
N LEU A 69 15.05 2.60 -15.90
CA LEU A 69 14.64 3.84 -16.54
C LEU A 69 13.87 3.56 -17.84
N HIS A 70 12.74 4.25 -18.01
CA HIS A 70 11.80 4.08 -19.14
C HIS A 70 11.08 2.73 -19.21
N LYS A 71 11.29 1.79 -18.28
CA LYS A 71 10.43 0.61 -18.16
C LYS A 71 9.09 0.99 -17.54
N PRO A 72 8.00 0.28 -17.85
CA PRO A 72 6.78 0.35 -17.05
C PRO A 72 7.09 0.09 -15.57
N LYS A 73 6.57 0.92 -14.67
CA LYS A 73 6.81 0.80 -13.22
C LYS A 73 6.37 -0.56 -12.68
N VAL A 74 5.25 -1.06 -13.19
CA VAL A 74 4.74 -2.39 -12.86
C VAL A 74 5.72 -3.49 -13.27
N ASP A 75 6.31 -3.43 -14.47
CA ASP A 75 7.26 -4.46 -14.92
C ASP A 75 8.54 -4.44 -14.09
N ALA A 76 9.10 -3.26 -13.83
CA ALA A 76 10.31 -3.11 -13.00
C ALA A 76 10.07 -3.59 -11.56
N THR A 77 8.91 -3.27 -10.98
CA THR A 77 8.52 -3.75 -9.65
C THR A 77 8.33 -5.26 -9.64
N ALA A 78 7.68 -5.82 -10.66
CA ALA A 78 7.45 -7.26 -10.75
C ALA A 78 8.75 -8.05 -10.95
N GLU A 79 9.68 -7.55 -11.77
CA GLU A 79 11.01 -8.13 -11.97
C GLU A 79 11.74 -8.26 -10.61
N PHE A 80 11.73 -7.21 -9.80
CA PHE A 80 12.34 -7.23 -8.47
C PHE A 80 11.62 -8.18 -7.52
N CYS A 81 10.29 -8.19 -7.50
CA CYS A 81 9.51 -9.10 -6.65
C CYS A 81 9.81 -10.57 -6.98
N ARG A 82 9.89 -10.94 -8.25
CA ARG A 82 10.23 -12.32 -8.67
C ARG A 82 11.65 -12.73 -8.28
N GLN A 83 12.60 -11.80 -8.31
CA GLN A 83 13.96 -12.07 -7.81
C GLN A 83 13.98 -12.32 -6.31
N MET A 84 13.14 -11.61 -5.56
CA MET A 84 13.03 -11.77 -4.11
C MET A 84 12.27 -13.04 -3.72
N ASN A 85 11.16 -13.35 -4.38
CA ASN A 85 10.39 -14.57 -4.16
C ASN A 85 9.99 -15.23 -5.50
N PRO A 86 10.75 -16.25 -5.97
CA PRO A 86 10.46 -16.93 -7.22
C PRO A 86 9.13 -17.70 -7.25
N GLU A 87 8.57 -18.04 -6.08
CA GLU A 87 7.28 -18.75 -5.97
C GLU A 87 6.07 -17.81 -6.06
N LEU A 88 6.29 -16.48 -6.05
CA LEU A 88 5.23 -15.50 -6.14
C LEU A 88 4.55 -15.56 -7.52
N VAL A 89 3.24 -15.75 -7.54
CA VAL A 89 2.42 -15.50 -8.73
C VAL A 89 2.10 -14.01 -8.78
N ILE A 90 2.70 -13.31 -9.74
CA ILE A 90 2.51 -11.86 -9.90
C ILE A 90 1.89 -11.49 -11.24
N GLU A 91 0.77 -10.77 -11.18
CA GLU A 91 0.03 -10.20 -12.30
C GLU A 91 0.34 -8.70 -12.43
N VAL A 92 0.65 -8.27 -13.64
CA VAL A 92 0.95 -6.88 -13.98
C VAL A 92 -0.20 -6.30 -14.80
N VAL A 93 -0.73 -5.16 -14.34
CA VAL A 93 -1.74 -4.38 -15.06
C VAL A 93 -1.15 -3.00 -15.37
N LEU A 94 -0.68 -2.83 -16.61
CA LEU A 94 -0.17 -1.54 -17.12
C LEU A 94 -1.35 -0.64 -17.56
N ASP A 95 -2.15 -0.19 -16.61
CA ASP A 95 -3.32 0.66 -16.85
C ASP A 95 -3.71 1.41 -15.57
N ARG A 96 -4.60 2.40 -15.71
CA ARG A 96 -5.29 3.02 -14.58
C ARG A 96 -6.31 2.04 -14.00
N PHE A 97 -6.54 2.13 -12.70
CA PHE A 97 -7.67 1.44 -12.08
C PHE A 97 -8.99 1.92 -12.70
N LYS A 98 -9.85 0.96 -13.06
CA LYS A 98 -11.19 1.18 -13.60
C LYS A 98 -12.19 0.44 -12.71
N ARG A 99 -13.45 0.86 -12.72
CA ARG A 99 -14.52 0.15 -11.97
C ARG A 99 -14.69 -1.31 -12.40
N SER A 100 -14.29 -1.65 -13.64
CA SER A 100 -14.29 -3.01 -14.18
C SER A 100 -13.02 -3.81 -13.86
N THR A 101 -12.01 -3.20 -13.26
CA THR A 101 -10.76 -3.87 -12.90
C THR A 101 -11.04 -4.93 -11.84
N THR A 102 -10.67 -6.18 -12.14
CA THR A 102 -10.75 -7.28 -11.16
C THR A 102 -9.59 -7.15 -10.18
N VAL A 103 -9.88 -7.31 -8.89
CA VAL A 103 -8.89 -7.23 -7.80
C VAL A 103 -9.00 -8.46 -6.90
N GLY A 104 -7.96 -8.71 -6.10
CA GLY A 104 -7.96 -9.72 -5.06
C GLY A 104 -8.75 -9.33 -3.81
N ASN A 105 -8.69 -10.18 -2.78
CA ASN A 105 -9.39 -10.00 -1.52
C ASN A 105 -8.72 -9.01 -0.55
N TYR A 106 -7.44 -8.68 -0.78
CA TYR A 106 -6.67 -7.70 0.01
C TYR A 106 -6.19 -6.58 -0.89
N VAL A 107 -6.62 -5.34 -0.63
CA VAL A 107 -6.32 -4.21 -1.50
C VAL A 107 -5.50 -3.15 -0.78
N PHE A 108 -4.40 -2.73 -1.40
CA PHE A 108 -3.53 -1.66 -0.94
C PHE A 108 -3.63 -0.50 -1.93
N VAL A 109 -4.17 0.63 -1.45
CA VAL A 109 -4.37 1.85 -2.24
C VAL A 109 -3.19 2.77 -2.00
N CYS A 110 -2.40 3.03 -3.04
CA CYS A 110 -1.15 3.79 -2.99
C CYS A 110 -1.07 4.86 -4.09
N VAL A 111 -2.21 5.30 -4.61
CA VAL A 111 -2.36 6.37 -5.60
C VAL A 111 -2.13 7.76 -4.99
N ASP A 112 -2.01 8.82 -5.77
CA ASP A 112 -1.71 10.17 -5.28
C ASP A 112 -2.94 11.11 -5.25
N SER A 113 -4.03 10.78 -5.96
CA SER A 113 -5.23 11.62 -6.00
C SER A 113 -6.38 11.09 -5.14
N ILE A 114 -7.11 12.03 -4.49
CA ILE A 114 -8.33 11.72 -3.74
C ILE A 114 -9.45 11.23 -4.67
N GLU A 115 -9.51 11.74 -5.90
CA GLU A 115 -10.50 11.31 -6.90
C GLU A 115 -10.34 9.83 -7.25
N THR A 116 -9.11 9.36 -7.49
CA THR A 116 -8.86 7.94 -7.77
C THR A 116 -9.22 7.08 -6.56
N ARG A 117 -8.94 7.55 -5.33
CA ARG A 117 -9.36 6.86 -4.10
C ARG A 117 -10.88 6.71 -3.99
N LYS A 118 -11.64 7.74 -4.37
CA LYS A 118 -13.11 7.66 -4.44
C LYS A 118 -13.58 6.62 -5.45
N ILE A 119 -12.99 6.59 -6.65
CA ILE A 119 -13.32 5.61 -7.68
C ILE A 119 -13.05 4.18 -7.20
N ILE A 120 -11.88 3.95 -6.59
CA ILE A 120 -11.51 2.65 -6.00
C ILE A 120 -12.51 2.27 -4.91
N TRP A 121 -12.78 3.17 -3.98
CA TRP A 121 -13.70 2.91 -2.87
C TRP A 121 -15.10 2.56 -3.37
N ASP A 122 -15.65 3.34 -4.29
CA ASP A 122 -16.99 3.10 -4.85
C ASP A 122 -17.11 1.76 -5.56
N ALA A 123 -16.03 1.32 -6.22
CA ALA A 123 -15.99 0.04 -6.93
C ALA A 123 -15.94 -1.16 -5.97
N LEU A 124 -15.16 -1.03 -4.89
CA LEU A 124 -14.78 -2.13 -4.01
C LEU A 124 -15.63 -2.22 -2.74
N LYS A 125 -15.78 -1.14 -1.97
CA LYS A 125 -16.52 -1.08 -0.69
C LYS A 125 -16.29 -2.34 0.16
N ASP A 126 -17.33 -3.13 0.37
CA ASP A 126 -17.41 -4.37 1.15
C ASP A 126 -17.08 -5.65 0.35
N LYS A 127 -16.79 -5.54 -0.95
CA LYS A 127 -16.43 -6.69 -1.82
C LYS A 127 -15.03 -7.26 -1.56
N VAL A 128 -14.21 -6.56 -0.77
CA VAL A 128 -12.85 -6.98 -0.41
C VAL A 128 -12.75 -7.17 1.10
N SER A 129 -12.01 -8.18 1.54
CA SER A 129 -11.88 -8.51 2.97
C SER A 129 -11.12 -7.44 3.75
N PHE A 130 -10.18 -6.78 3.09
CA PHE A 130 -9.30 -5.78 3.69
C PHE A 130 -8.90 -4.75 2.64
N LEU A 131 -9.01 -3.47 2.97
CA LEU A 131 -8.52 -2.35 2.17
C LEU A 131 -7.66 -1.45 3.06
N CYS A 132 -6.45 -1.14 2.62
CA CYS A 132 -5.53 -0.23 3.32
C CYS A 132 -5.06 0.87 2.37
N ASP A 133 -5.25 2.13 2.75
CA ASP A 133 -4.95 3.32 1.97
C ASP A 133 -3.78 4.09 2.59
N GLY A 134 -2.67 4.11 1.88
CA GLY A 134 -1.46 4.83 2.23
C GLY A 134 -1.45 6.21 1.58
N ARG A 135 -1.27 7.24 2.40
CA ARG A 135 -1.15 8.64 1.96
C ARG A 135 0.10 9.24 2.55
N MET A 136 0.75 10.13 1.80
CA MET A 136 1.94 10.83 2.26
C MET A 136 2.04 12.20 1.60
N SER A 137 2.51 13.17 2.36
CA SER A 137 2.92 14.49 1.90
C SER A 137 4.16 14.91 2.69
N ALA A 138 5.30 15.07 2.01
CA ALA A 138 6.59 15.30 2.65
C ALA A 138 6.89 14.25 3.75
N GLU A 139 6.91 14.68 5.02
CA GLU A 139 7.23 13.89 6.21
C GLU A 139 6.00 13.50 7.03
N VAL A 140 4.80 13.77 6.50
CA VAL A 140 3.54 13.38 7.10
C VAL A 140 2.96 12.21 6.30
N LEU A 141 2.65 11.13 6.98
CA LEU A 141 2.00 9.95 6.41
C LEU A 141 0.71 9.64 7.15
N ARG A 142 -0.21 8.99 6.43
CA ARG A 142 -1.49 8.53 6.96
C ARG A 142 -1.82 7.18 6.37
N VAL A 143 -2.20 6.23 7.22
CA VAL A 143 -2.61 4.87 6.85
C VAL A 143 -4.02 4.66 7.36
N ILE A 144 -4.97 4.49 6.44
CA ILE A 144 -6.39 4.30 6.75
C ILE A 144 -6.76 2.88 6.36
N THR A 145 -7.40 2.14 7.26
CA THR A 145 -7.73 0.73 7.03
C THR A 145 -9.23 0.52 7.14
N ALA A 146 -9.82 -0.16 6.14
CA ALA A 146 -11.22 -0.56 6.10
C ALA A 146 -11.32 -2.07 5.95
N TYR A 147 -11.85 -2.76 6.97
CA TYR A 147 -11.95 -4.22 7.01
C TYR A 147 -13.25 -4.73 7.65
N ASP A 148 -13.81 -3.98 8.60
CA ASP A 148 -15.06 -4.27 9.30
C ASP A 148 -16.14 -3.20 9.05
N GLU A 149 -17.33 -3.36 9.62
CA GLU A 149 -18.44 -2.41 9.43
C GLU A 149 -18.07 -0.99 9.90
N LYS A 150 -17.43 -0.87 11.07
CA LYS A 150 -17.10 0.43 11.67
C LYS A 150 -16.09 1.19 10.81
N SER A 151 -14.99 0.56 10.45
CA SER A 151 -13.95 1.15 9.61
C SER A 151 -14.44 1.46 8.19
N ARG A 152 -15.36 0.67 7.63
CA ARG A 152 -16.00 0.96 6.33
C ARG A 152 -16.97 2.14 6.36
N LYS A 153 -17.61 2.40 7.50
CA LYS A 153 -18.39 3.64 7.72
C LYS A 153 -17.49 4.87 7.87
N TYR A 154 -16.29 4.68 8.43
CA TYR A 154 -15.31 5.74 8.64
C TYR A 154 -14.57 6.14 7.35
N TYR A 155 -14.08 5.18 6.56
CA TYR A 155 -13.22 5.43 5.38
C TYR A 155 -13.74 6.50 4.40
N PRO A 156 -15.01 6.50 3.95
CA PRO A 156 -15.52 7.51 3.02
C PRO A 156 -15.42 8.94 3.57
N GLN A 157 -15.51 9.10 4.90
CA GLN A 157 -15.39 10.39 5.58
C GLN A 157 -13.98 10.98 5.46
N THR A 158 -12.99 10.21 5.01
CA THR A 158 -11.61 10.67 4.80
C THR A 158 -11.35 11.15 3.37
N LEU A 159 -12.32 11.01 2.46
CA LEU A 159 -12.18 11.31 1.02
C LEU A 159 -12.61 12.76 0.69
N PHE A 160 -12.27 13.74 1.53
CA PHE A 160 -12.50 15.16 1.26
C PHE A 160 -11.31 15.80 0.54
N ALA A 161 -11.55 16.97 -0.09
CA ALA A 161 -10.52 17.68 -0.84
C ALA A 161 -9.37 18.15 0.07
N ALA A 162 -8.15 18.10 -0.44
CA ALA A 162 -6.90 18.39 0.29
C ALA A 162 -6.75 19.87 0.73
N GLU A 163 -7.68 20.74 0.35
CA GLU A 163 -7.69 22.18 0.66
C GLU A 163 -7.75 22.50 2.17
N GLN A 164 -7.97 21.49 3.02
CA GLN A 164 -8.00 21.61 4.48
C GLN A 164 -6.81 20.96 5.20
N ALA A 165 -5.89 20.30 4.49
CA ALA A 165 -5.00 19.32 5.13
C ALA A 165 -3.53 19.71 5.32
N TYR A 166 -2.90 20.60 4.53
CA TYR A 166 -1.54 21.09 4.83
C TYR A 166 -1.12 22.23 3.88
N ALA A 167 -0.70 23.37 4.45
CA ALA A 167 -0.03 24.45 3.72
C ALA A 167 1.49 24.28 3.85
N GLY A 168 2.09 23.48 2.97
CA GLY A 168 3.55 23.30 2.88
C GLY A 168 4.09 23.84 1.54
N PRO A 169 5.31 24.39 1.49
CA PRO A 169 5.90 24.86 0.24
C PRO A 169 6.05 23.72 -0.78
N CYS A 170 5.67 24.02 -2.02
CA CYS A 170 5.42 23.14 -3.17
C CYS A 170 6.61 22.26 -3.65
N THR A 171 7.75 22.24 -2.94
CA THR A 171 9.01 21.67 -3.43
C THR A 171 9.41 20.34 -2.79
N ALA A 172 8.92 19.99 -1.59
CA ALA A 172 9.24 18.72 -0.92
C ALA A 172 8.07 17.74 -1.03
N LYS A 173 8.01 16.93 -2.10
CA LYS A 173 6.84 16.08 -2.36
C LYS A 173 6.93 14.67 -1.77
N THR A 174 8.11 14.05 -1.73
CA THR A 174 8.26 12.62 -1.39
C THR A 174 9.70 12.27 -1.02
N THR A 175 9.89 11.58 0.10
CA THR A 175 11.16 10.93 0.45
C THR A 175 10.97 9.42 0.57
N ILE A 176 12.00 8.65 0.18
CA ILE A 176 11.91 7.18 0.17
C ILE A 176 11.76 6.60 1.59
N TYR A 177 12.37 7.22 2.60
CA TYR A 177 12.25 6.75 3.98
C TYR A 177 10.82 6.92 4.52
N CYS A 178 10.17 8.05 4.25
CA CYS A 178 8.79 8.28 4.67
C CYS A 178 7.86 7.28 3.96
N ALA A 179 8.11 7.01 2.67
CA ALA A 179 7.37 6.00 1.92
C ALA A 179 7.56 4.57 2.48
N ASN A 180 8.79 4.21 2.86
CA ASN A 180 9.10 2.93 3.51
C ASN A 180 8.38 2.78 4.85
N ILE A 181 8.34 3.84 5.67
CA ILE A 181 7.65 3.86 6.95
C ILE A 181 6.13 3.72 6.73
N ALA A 182 5.56 4.45 5.76
CA ALA A 182 4.15 4.34 5.41
C ALA A 182 3.79 2.92 4.98
N ALA A 183 4.58 2.31 4.08
CA ALA A 183 4.42 0.91 3.69
C ALA A 183 4.55 -0.04 4.88
N GLY A 184 5.50 0.20 5.78
CA GLY A 184 5.66 -0.56 7.03
C GLY A 184 4.41 -0.51 7.91
N PHE A 185 3.79 0.66 8.08
CA PHE A 185 2.52 0.78 8.79
C PHE A 185 1.38 0.03 8.08
N MET A 186 1.29 0.09 6.75
CA MET A 186 0.29 -0.67 6.00
C MET A 186 0.45 -2.17 6.21
N LEU A 187 1.68 -2.69 6.18
CA LEU A 187 1.97 -4.10 6.45
C LEU A 187 1.79 -4.48 7.92
N ALA A 188 2.05 -3.57 8.85
CA ALA A 188 1.72 -3.77 10.26
C ALA A 188 0.21 -3.95 10.45
N GLN A 189 -0.62 -3.13 9.80
CA GLN A 189 -2.08 -3.30 9.85
C GLN A 189 -2.54 -4.60 9.21
N PHE A 190 -1.97 -4.95 8.06
CA PHE A 190 -2.28 -6.20 7.38
C PHE A 190 -1.91 -7.42 8.23
N THR A 191 -0.73 -7.45 8.85
CA THR A 191 -0.31 -8.57 9.70
C THR A 191 -1.09 -8.63 11.02
N LYS A 192 -1.55 -7.50 11.56
CA LYS A 192 -2.51 -7.48 12.68
C LYS A 192 -3.85 -8.10 12.27
N TYR A 193 -4.38 -7.72 11.11
CA TYR A 193 -5.59 -8.34 10.55
C TYR A 193 -5.43 -9.87 10.38
N LEU A 194 -4.31 -10.30 9.81
CA LEU A 194 -3.98 -11.73 9.65
C LEU A 194 -3.81 -12.45 10.99
N ARG A 195 -3.53 -11.76 12.09
CA ARG A 195 -3.46 -12.34 13.44
C ARG A 195 -4.76 -12.23 14.25
N LEU A 196 -5.84 -11.70 13.65
CA LEU A 196 -7.10 -11.41 14.37
C LEU A 196 -6.91 -10.41 15.53
N LEU A 197 -5.95 -9.51 15.40
CA LEU A 197 -5.72 -8.43 16.36
C LEU A 197 -6.52 -7.18 15.94
N PRO A 198 -6.85 -6.29 16.89
CA PRO A 198 -7.48 -5.00 16.57
C PRO A 198 -6.64 -4.21 15.58
N VAL A 199 -7.24 -3.74 14.49
CA VAL A 199 -6.60 -2.92 13.45
C VAL A 199 -7.12 -1.49 13.59
N GLU A 200 -6.20 -0.52 13.58
CA GLU A 200 -6.58 0.89 13.70
C GLU A 200 -7.17 1.40 12.38
N PRO A 201 -8.33 2.07 12.42
CA PRO A 201 -8.99 2.57 11.20
C PRO A 201 -8.24 3.75 10.59
N ASP A 202 -7.48 4.51 11.39
CA ASP A 202 -6.69 5.66 10.94
C ASP A 202 -5.43 5.81 11.80
N VAL A 203 -4.28 5.86 11.15
CA VAL A 203 -2.98 6.12 11.76
C VAL A 203 -2.35 7.29 11.05
N GLN A 204 -2.01 8.34 11.78
CA GLN A 204 -1.35 9.53 11.27
C GLN A 204 0.01 9.67 11.95
N VAL A 205 1.06 9.89 11.17
CA VAL A 205 2.41 10.07 11.68
C VAL A 205 3.04 11.30 11.05
N ASN A 206 3.60 12.16 11.89
CA ASN A 206 4.41 13.31 11.49
C ASN A 206 5.85 13.03 11.91
N LEU A 207 6.70 12.69 10.94
CA LEU A 207 8.10 12.35 11.21
C LEU A 207 8.92 13.57 11.59
N LEU A 208 8.57 14.76 11.09
CA LEU A 208 9.25 16.00 11.43
C LEU A 208 9.03 16.36 12.92
N ALA A 209 7.80 16.19 13.40
CA ALA A 209 7.45 16.43 14.80
C ALA A 209 7.71 15.22 15.71
N MET A 210 8.01 14.04 15.14
CA MET A 210 8.09 12.76 15.85
C MET A 210 6.79 12.41 16.60
N GLU A 211 5.65 12.69 15.98
CA GLU A 211 4.32 12.49 16.56
C GLU A 211 3.52 11.41 15.84
N MET A 212 2.74 10.64 16.59
CA MET A 212 1.80 9.65 16.08
C MET A 212 0.43 9.87 16.72
N ASN A 213 -0.60 10.00 15.87
CA ASN A 213 -1.99 10.11 16.27
C ASN A 213 -2.77 8.92 15.73
N VAL A 214 -3.54 8.28 16.60
CA VAL A 214 -4.47 7.21 16.25
C VAL A 214 -5.86 7.68 16.65
N PRO A 215 -6.59 8.38 15.77
CA PRO A 215 -7.95 8.77 16.08
C PRO A 215 -8.77 7.52 16.36
N ASN A 216 -9.36 7.45 17.55
CA ASN A 216 -10.43 6.49 17.79
C ASN A 216 -11.51 6.80 16.75
N GLY A 217 -11.75 5.89 15.80
CA GLY A 217 -12.59 6.10 14.61
C GLY A 217 -14.08 6.32 14.91
N GLY A 218 -14.40 7.36 15.68
CA GLY A 218 -15.71 7.77 16.18
C GLY A 218 -16.31 6.81 17.21
N ASN A 219 -16.96 7.37 18.24
CA ASN A 219 -18.09 6.73 18.90
C ASN A 219 -19.29 6.70 17.96
#